data_AF-A0A1I7I7X6-F1
#
_entry.id   AF-A0A1I7I7X6-F1
#
_cell.length_a   1.000
_cell.length_b   1.000
_cell.length_c   1.000
_cell.angle_alpha   90.00
_cell.angle_beta   90.00
_cell.angle_gamma   90.00
#
_symmetry.space_group_name_H-M   'P 1'
#
loop_
_entity.id
_entity.type
_entity.pdbx_description
1 polymer ?
#
loop_
_entity_poly.entity_id
_entity_poly.type
_entity_poly.pdbx_seq_one_letter_code
_entity_poly.pdbx_strand_id
1 'polypeptide(L)' 'MILLDTVVLSELRKHDTSPQVIRWLTGYQDTDLFLSVVSIGEIVMCPR' A
#
# COMPACT_ATOMS: atom_id res chain seq x y z
N MET A 1 -1.72 2.33 -14.33
CA MET A 1 -2.80 1.63 -13.59
C MET A 1 -2.27 0.38 -12.88
N ILE A 2 -2.30 0.36 -11.54
CA ILE A 2 -1.96 -0.80 -10.70
C ILE A 2 -2.93 -0.91 -9.51
N LEU A 3 -3.24 -2.13 -9.09
CA LEU A 3 -4.02 -2.41 -7.88
C LEU A 3 -3.05 -2.69 -6.72
N LEU A 4 -3.10 -1.87 -5.67
CA LEU A 4 -2.26 -2.05 -4.50
C LEU A 4 -2.80 -3.18 -3.62
N ASP A 5 -1.93 -4.14 -3.33
CA ASP A 5 -2.21 -5.21 -2.40
C ASP A 5 -1.94 -4.78 -0.95
N THR A 6 -2.55 -5.47 -0.01
CA THR A 6 -2.47 -5.19 1.43
C THR A 6 -1.04 -5.31 1.97
N VAL A 7 -0.20 -6.17 1.39
CA VAL A 7 1.21 -6.29 1.81
C VAL A 7 2.00 -5.01 1.57
N VAL A 8 1.76 -4.33 0.45
CA VAL A 8 2.40 -3.04 0.12
C VAL A 8 1.94 -1.97 1.11
N LEU A 9 0.64 -1.92 1.37
CA LEU A 9 0.06 -0.96 2.31
C LEU A 9 0.52 -1.21 3.75
N SER A 10 0.74 -2.48 4.11
CA SER A 10 1.29 -2.86 5.42
C SER A 10 2.76 -2.48 5.56
N GLU A 11 3.55 -2.57 4.48
CA GLU A 11 4.93 -2.09 4.44
C GLU A 11 5.01 -0.59 4.76
N LEU A 12 4.12 0.23 4.19
CA LEU A 12 4.05 1.68 4.45
C LEU A 12 3.70 2.05 5.90
N ARG A 13 3.20 1.10 6.70
CA ARG A 13 2.87 1.31 8.12
C ARG A 13 4.06 1.00 9.06
N LYS A 14 5.13 0.40 8.55
CA LYS A 14 6.30 0.03 9.35
C LYS A 14 7.11 1.28 9.73
N HIS A 15 7.68 1.29 10.94
CA HIS A 15 8.59 2.35 11.37
C HIS A 15 9.82 2.46 10.46
N ASP A 16 10.38 1.31 10.06
CA ASP A 16 11.45 1.21 9.07
C ASP A 16 10.87 0.61 7.79
N THR A 17 10.42 1.49 6.89
CA THR A 17 9.80 1.10 5.61
C THR A 17 10.88 0.85 4.56
N SER A 18 10.73 -0.20 3.75
CA SER A 18 11.64 -0.49 2.64
C SER A 18 11.77 0.70 1.67
N PRO A 19 12.99 1.27 1.50
CA PRO A 19 13.22 2.38 0.57
C PRO A 19 12.93 2.02 -0.89
N GLN A 20 13.00 0.73 -1.24
CA GLN A 20 12.71 0.25 -2.59
C GLN A 20 11.21 0.34 -2.91
N VAL A 21 10.36 0.00 -1.93
CA VAL A 21 8.90 0.09 -2.07
C VAL A 21 8.45 1.54 -2.22
N ILE A 22 9.03 2.45 -1.43
CA ILE A 22 8.76 3.89 -1.56
C ILE A 22 9.12 4.38 -2.96
N ARG A 23 10.36 4.11 -3.43
CA ARG A 23 10.79 4.54 -4.76
C ARG A 23 9.89 4.02 -5.88
N TRP A 24 9.52 2.73 -5.81
CA TRP A 24 8.61 2.13 -6.77
C TRP A 24 7.24 2.81 -6.76
N LEU A 25 6.66 3.03 -5.57
CA LEU A 25 5.32 3.63 -5.43
C LEU A 25 5.30 5.08 -5.91
N THR A 26 6.34 5.87 -5.62
CA THR A 26 6.48 7.27 -6.05
C THR A 26 6.63 7.43 -7.58
N GLY A 27 6.84 6.35 -8.32
CA GLY A 27 6.90 6.36 -9.78
C GLY A 27 5.54 6.39 -10.47
N TYR A 28 4.45 6.19 -9.74
CA TYR A 28 3.09 6.19 -10.29
C TYR A 28 2.36 7.49 -10.00
N GLN A 29 1.45 7.88 -10.90
CA GLN A 29 0.49 8.94 -10.63
C GLN A 29 -0.61 8.42 -9.71
N ASP A 30 -1.15 9.25 -8.82
CA ASP A 30 -2.21 8.85 -7.90
C ASP A 30 -3.46 8.32 -8.61
N THR A 31 -3.80 8.88 -9.78
CA THR A 31 -4.92 8.44 -10.62
C THR A 31 -4.73 7.07 -11.26
N ASP A 32 -3.51 6.55 -11.22
CA ASP A 32 -3.14 5.21 -11.68
C ASP A 32 -3.09 4.19 -10.53
N LEU A 33 -3.31 4.61 -9.28
CA LEU A 33 -3.27 3.75 -8.10
C LEU A 33 -4.69 3.38 -7.66
N PHE A 34 -4.98 2.08 -7.61
CA PHE A 34 -6.27 1.54 -7.21
C PHE A 34 -6.14 0.75 -5.91
N LEU A 35 -7.22 0.75 -5.13
CA LEU A 35 -7.34 -0.02 -3.89
C LEU A 35 -8.59 -0.89 -3.93
N SER A 36 -8.46 -2.14 -3.53
CA SER A 36 -9.61 -3.03 -3.34
C SER A 36 -10.30 -2.72 -2.02
N VAL A 37 -11.63 -2.78 -2.00
CA VAL A 37 -12.44 -2.68 -0.77
C VAL A 37 -12.05 -3.79 0.22
N VAL A 38 -11.62 -4.95 -0.29
CA VAL A 38 -11.11 -6.07 0.53
C VAL A 38 -9.85 -5.62 1.29
N SER A 39 -8.87 -5.03 0.59
CA SER A 39 -7.62 -4.54 1.19
C SER A 39 -7.87 -3.44 2.24
N ILE A 40 -8.88 -2.59 2.04
CA ILE A 40 -9.31 -1.61 3.05
C ILE A 40 -9.82 -2.33 4.30
N GLY A 41 -10.67 -3.35 4.13
CA GLY A 41 -11.18 -4.16 5.23
C GLY A 41 -10.06 -4.81 6.05
N GLU A 42 -9.06 -5.38 5.38
CA GLU A 42 -7.91 -6.01 6.03
C GLU A 42 -7.08 -5.02 6.86
N ILE A 43 -6.84 -3.81 6.35
CA ILE A 43 -6.07 -2.77 7.05
C ILE A 43 -6.78 -2.26 8.30
N VAL A 44 -8.11 -2.11 8.23
CA VAL A 44 -8.94 -1.60 9.33
C VAL A 44 -9.19 -2.67 10.39
N MET A 45 -9.33 -3.95 9.98
CA MET A 45 -9.64 -5.05 10.89
C MET A 45 -8.40 -5.69 11.54
N CYS A 46 -7.20 -5.47 11.00
CA CYS A 46 -5.97 -5.98 11.61
C CYS A 46 -5.60 -5.12 12.84
N PRO A 47 -5.65 -5.65 14.08
CA PRO A 47 -5.23 -4.92 15.27
C PRO A 47 -3.75 -4.58 15.16
N ARG A 48 -3.37 -3.37 15.59
CA ARG A 48 -1.96 -2.94 15.61
C ARG A 48 -1.09 -3.84 16.49
#